data_AF-A0A8C3KWJ8-F1
#
_entry.id   AF-A0A8C3KWJ8-F1
#
_cell.length_a   1.000
_cell.length_b   1.000
_cell.length_c   1.000
_cell.angle_alpha   90.00
_cell.angle_beta   90.00
_cell.angle_gamma   90.00
#
_symmetry.space_group_name_H-M   'P 1'
#
loop_
_entity.id
_entity.type
_entity.pdbx_description
1 polymer ?
#
loop_
_entity_poly.entity_id
_entity_poly.type
_entity_poly.pdbx_seq_one_letter_code
_entity_poly.pdbx_strand_id
1 'polypeptide(L)'
;MNKNLHATLIKTYTSRGDPLLLLPPHMLTSQNHTESQNGPGRKGPLCQISQRPLQYGWLAYMLGERASKKFGEYSKIFTVDGNLSSGKGKLAQQIADKLGMKYFPEADIHYQDRVAEDEVLMDERFNGFCNLERFYNDPKCPDGHSYRLQAWLFGNRVLQYSDALEHLLTTAFVSSLFFNAGVDHYNEIKEIGISEFLPPHLVIYLDVPVPDVQKRLQEKGEPYEKKVSASYLQNIEDAYKKTFLPEMSETSEILQYTASEAEDVEKVIEDIEYLKFDKGPWLEQDDVSFHHLRLFVQDKDGVLDPVAIPRFIPEITIGGAEYDKIYYEFRSFPGRNYKKGYNAEAGDKWIWLK
;
A
#
# COMPACT_ATOMS: atom_id res chain seq x y z
N MET A 1 -21.10 -6.07 2.70
CA MET A 1 -20.88 -6.11 1.23
C MET A 1 -20.41 -4.73 0.81
N ASN A 2 -19.12 -4.40 0.99
CA ASN A 2 -18.52 -3.13 0.56
C ASN A 2 -17.78 -3.36 -0.75
N LYS A 3 -18.21 -2.69 -1.82
CA LYS A 3 -17.51 -2.68 -3.11
C LYS A 3 -16.76 -1.35 -3.21
N ASN A 4 -15.59 -1.28 -2.59
CA ASN A 4 -14.70 -0.14 -2.77
C ASN A 4 -13.95 -0.28 -4.10
N LEU A 5 -13.99 0.80 -4.86
CA LEU A 5 -13.20 1.02 -6.06
C LEU A 5 -11.70 1.14 -5.68
N HIS A 6 -10.84 0.68 -6.60
CA HIS A 6 -9.41 1.02 -6.77
C HIS A 6 -8.33 0.11 -6.14
N ALA A 7 -7.18 -0.05 -6.85
CA ALA A 7 -6.34 -1.25 -6.83
C ALA A 7 -4.94 -1.11 -7.45
N THR A 8 -3.96 -1.90 -6.93
CA THR A 8 -2.49 -1.90 -7.15
C THR A 8 -1.88 -3.33 -6.89
N LEU A 9 -0.76 -3.86 -7.47
CA LEU A 9 -0.54 -5.36 -7.69
C LEU A 9 0.88 -6.05 -7.80
N ILE A 10 1.36 -7.02 -6.96
CA ILE A 10 2.79 -7.51 -7.06
C ILE A 10 3.38 -8.97 -6.58
N LYS A 11 3.87 -9.94 -7.39
CA LYS A 11 3.73 -11.42 -7.24
C LYS A 11 4.69 -12.14 -6.36
N THR A 12 4.26 -13.17 -5.63
CA THR A 12 5.20 -14.20 -5.13
C THR A 12 5.18 -15.52 -5.93
N TYR A 13 6.36 -16.04 -6.31
CA TYR A 13 6.55 -17.46 -6.68
C TYR A 13 7.59 -18.09 -5.73
N THR A 14 7.19 -19.20 -5.11
CA THR A 14 8.08 -20.11 -4.39
C THR A 14 8.70 -21.08 -5.40
N SER A 15 10.01 -21.30 -5.33
CA SER A 15 10.65 -22.31 -6.18
C SER A 15 10.21 -23.71 -5.74
N ARG A 16 9.62 -24.48 -6.67
CA ARG A 16 9.60 -25.95 -6.59
C ARG A 16 10.82 -26.47 -7.33
N GLY A 17 11.67 -27.19 -6.61
CA GLY A 17 12.61 -28.14 -7.19
C GLY A 17 12.19 -29.55 -6.78
N ASP A 18 11.76 -30.33 -7.76
CA ASP A 18 11.80 -31.80 -7.81
C ASP A 18 12.84 -32.16 -8.91
N PRO A 19 13.43 -33.37 -9.02
CA PRO A 19 12.80 -34.69 -8.73
C PRO A 19 13.74 -35.78 -8.16
N LEU A 20 13.19 -36.95 -7.77
CA LEU A 20 13.65 -38.29 -8.18
C LEU A 20 12.80 -39.45 -7.58
N LEU A 21 12.05 -40.12 -8.48
CA LEU A 21 11.93 -41.57 -8.68
C LEU A 21 11.88 -42.54 -7.47
N LEU A 22 10.71 -43.15 -7.22
CA LEU A 22 10.41 -44.61 -7.42
C LEU A 22 9.13 -45.03 -6.66
N LEU A 23 8.18 -45.61 -7.40
CA LEU A 23 7.10 -46.51 -6.96
C LEU A 23 7.42 -47.92 -7.49
N PRO A 24 6.73 -49.03 -7.13
CA PRO A 24 5.84 -49.40 -6.00
C PRO A 24 6.30 -50.82 -5.45
N PRO A 25 5.49 -51.83 -5.00
CA PRO A 25 4.06 -51.94 -4.64
C PRO A 25 3.69 -52.81 -3.39
N HIS A 26 2.38 -52.83 -3.10
CA HIS A 26 1.54 -53.90 -2.51
C HIS A 26 1.29 -54.02 -0.99
N MET A 27 -0.02 -53.94 -0.69
CA MET A 27 -0.88 -54.77 0.19
C MET A 27 -0.49 -54.99 1.65
N LEU A 28 -1.37 -54.57 2.57
CA LEU A 28 -2.35 -55.45 3.23
C LEU A 28 -3.22 -54.68 4.23
N THR A 29 -4.46 -55.14 4.31
CA THR A 29 -5.55 -54.87 5.24
C THR A 29 -5.20 -55.11 6.72
N SER A 30 -5.74 -54.32 7.65
CA SER A 30 -6.74 -54.79 8.64
C SER A 30 -7.27 -53.65 9.51
N GLN A 31 -8.60 -53.59 9.65
CA GLN A 31 -9.27 -52.95 10.78
C GLN A 31 -8.90 -53.68 12.08
N ASN A 32 -8.84 -52.96 13.20
CA ASN A 32 -9.37 -53.43 14.49
C ASN A 32 -9.52 -52.27 15.48
N HIS A 33 -10.74 -52.15 16.01
CA HIS A 33 -11.07 -51.39 17.21
C HIS A 33 -10.53 -52.11 18.46
N THR A 34 -10.08 -51.36 19.48
CA THR A 34 -10.33 -51.67 20.89
C THR A 34 -9.98 -50.47 21.77
N GLU A 35 -10.92 -50.09 22.63
CA GLU A 35 -10.79 -49.10 23.69
C GLU A 35 -9.97 -49.66 24.87
N SER A 36 -9.16 -48.82 25.53
CA SER A 36 -9.43 -48.31 26.88
C SER A 36 -8.16 -47.92 27.67
N GLN A 37 -8.36 -46.96 28.57
CA GLN A 37 -7.61 -46.66 29.81
C GLN A 37 -6.45 -45.65 29.77
N ASN A 38 -6.85 -44.37 29.89
CA ASN A 38 -6.44 -43.37 30.89
C ASN A 38 -5.09 -43.53 31.62
N GLY A 39 -4.21 -42.55 31.36
CA GLY A 39 -3.23 -42.01 32.31
C GLY A 39 -2.83 -40.60 31.88
N PRO A 40 -2.94 -39.54 32.71
CA PRO A 40 -2.65 -38.18 32.27
C PRO A 40 -1.14 -37.93 32.34
N GLY A 41 -0.46 -38.16 31.23
CA GLY A 41 0.90 -37.65 31.02
C GLY A 41 0.86 -36.13 30.87
N ARG A 42 1.33 -35.40 31.90
CA ARG A 42 1.55 -33.95 31.85
C ARG A 42 2.49 -33.61 30.69
N LYS A 43 1.93 -33.22 29.55
CA LYS A 43 2.65 -32.46 28.52
C LYS A 43 2.61 -31.00 28.95
N GLY A 44 3.73 -30.52 29.50
CA GLY A 44 3.92 -29.08 29.70
C GLY A 44 3.72 -28.35 28.37
N PRO A 45 3.14 -27.15 28.36
CA PRO A 45 3.02 -26.39 27.13
C PRO A 45 4.43 -26.08 26.63
N LEU A 46 4.80 -26.72 25.52
CA LEU A 46 5.93 -26.28 24.71
C LEU A 46 5.65 -24.82 24.35
N CYS A 47 6.45 -23.93 24.94
CA CYS A 47 6.46 -22.52 24.60
C CYS A 47 6.78 -22.43 23.11
N GLN A 48 5.75 -22.28 22.27
CA GLN A 48 5.93 -21.73 20.95
C GLN A 48 6.38 -20.28 21.18
N ILE A 49 7.69 -20.09 21.22
CA ILE A 49 8.29 -18.78 21.05
C ILE A 49 7.82 -18.33 19.67
N SER A 50 6.77 -17.51 19.65
CA SER A 50 6.37 -16.75 18.48
C SER A 50 7.63 -16.04 18.01
N GLN A 51 8.20 -16.50 16.90
CA GLN A 51 9.34 -15.84 16.28
C GLN A 51 8.82 -14.49 15.81
N ARG A 52 8.99 -13.46 16.65
CA ARG A 52 8.88 -12.09 16.21
C ARG A 52 9.89 -11.94 15.07
N PRO A 53 9.48 -11.52 13.86
CA PRO A 53 10.46 -11.18 12.84
C PRO A 53 11.36 -10.10 13.46
N LEU A 54 12.63 -10.41 13.65
CA LEU A 54 13.61 -9.43 14.10
C LEU A 54 13.64 -8.29 13.09
N GLN A 55 13.57 -7.06 13.57
CA GLN A 55 13.66 -5.89 12.70
C GLN A 55 15.01 -5.92 11.97
N TYR A 56 14.97 -5.67 10.66
CA TYR A 56 16.18 -5.67 9.85
C TYR A 56 17.10 -4.51 10.28
N GLY A 57 18.40 -4.77 10.26
CA GLY A 57 19.38 -3.81 10.74
C GLY A 57 20.77 -4.10 10.21
N TRP A 58 21.73 -3.31 10.66
CA TRP A 58 23.13 -3.44 10.28
C TRP A 58 23.70 -4.83 10.52
N LEU A 59 23.31 -5.50 11.62
CA LEU A 59 23.75 -6.86 11.91
C LEU A 59 23.24 -7.87 10.87
N ALA A 60 21.96 -7.80 10.49
CA ALA A 60 21.39 -8.68 9.47
C ALA A 60 22.08 -8.47 8.11
N TYR A 61 22.37 -7.21 7.78
CA TYR A 61 23.19 -6.86 6.63
C TYR A 61 24.60 -7.48 6.76
N MET A 62 25.35 -7.21 7.83
CA MET A 62 26.71 -7.76 8.00
C MET A 62 26.76 -9.29 7.97
N LEU A 63 25.69 -9.97 8.42
CA LEU A 63 25.55 -11.44 8.36
C LEU A 63 25.17 -11.98 6.96
N GLY A 64 25.08 -11.11 5.96
CA GLY A 64 24.98 -11.48 4.55
C GLY A 64 23.57 -11.38 3.95
N GLU A 65 22.58 -10.86 4.69
CA GLU A 65 21.27 -10.53 4.14
C GLU A 65 21.42 -9.30 3.20
N ARG A 66 21.19 -9.54 1.91
CA ARG A 66 21.28 -8.54 0.84
C ARG A 66 19.96 -8.52 0.07
N ALA A 67 19.49 -7.33 -0.28
CA ALA A 67 18.26 -7.17 -1.06
C ALA A 67 18.45 -7.69 -2.50
N SER A 68 19.60 -7.39 -3.12
CA SER A 68 19.92 -7.82 -4.49
C SER A 68 19.83 -9.33 -4.70
N LYS A 69 20.25 -10.14 -3.71
CA LYS A 69 20.18 -11.61 -3.76
C LYS A 69 18.75 -12.14 -3.88
N LYS A 70 17.76 -11.35 -3.45
CA LYS A 70 16.33 -11.70 -3.52
C LYS A 70 15.64 -11.12 -4.75
N PHE A 71 16.29 -10.19 -5.46
CA PHE A 71 15.72 -9.57 -6.65
C PHE A 71 15.80 -10.54 -7.82
N GLY A 72 14.64 -10.82 -8.42
CA GLY A 72 14.52 -11.49 -9.71
C GLY A 72 14.09 -10.52 -10.80
N GLU A 73 13.97 -11.03 -12.02
CA GLU A 73 13.51 -10.27 -13.20
C GLU A 73 12.14 -9.61 -12.97
N TYR A 74 11.25 -10.31 -12.27
CA TYR A 74 9.90 -9.87 -11.96
C TYR A 74 9.79 -8.97 -10.72
N SER A 75 10.87 -8.74 -9.97
CA SER A 75 10.88 -7.91 -8.75
C SER A 75 10.76 -6.43 -9.10
N LYS A 76 9.55 -6.01 -9.48
CA LYS A 76 9.23 -4.70 -10.03
C LYS A 76 8.05 -4.06 -9.31
N ILE A 77 8.02 -2.73 -9.38
CA ILE A 77 6.95 -1.86 -8.86
C ILE A 77 6.17 -1.38 -10.05
N PHE A 78 4.91 -1.80 -10.19
CA PHE A 78 4.03 -1.26 -11.22
C PHE A 78 3.15 -0.16 -10.63
N THR A 79 2.40 0.59 -11.41
CA THR A 79 1.27 1.41 -10.93
C THR A 79 0.16 1.31 -11.95
N VAL A 80 -1.09 1.33 -11.48
CA VAL A 80 -2.25 1.35 -12.38
C VAL A 80 -3.00 2.65 -12.16
N ASP A 81 -2.91 3.51 -13.15
CA ASP A 81 -3.36 4.88 -13.14
C ASP A 81 -4.59 5.12 -13.98
N GLY A 82 -5.28 6.20 -13.65
CA GLY A 82 -6.41 6.66 -14.44
C GLY A 82 -7.43 7.43 -13.61
N ASN A 83 -8.38 7.99 -14.34
CA ASN A 83 -9.44 8.81 -13.76
C ASN A 83 -10.30 8.02 -12.74
N LEU A 84 -11.17 8.74 -12.03
CA LEU A 84 -12.20 8.14 -11.19
C LEU A 84 -13.01 7.12 -11.99
N SER A 85 -13.42 6.01 -11.36
CA SER A 85 -14.23 4.96 -12.02
C SER A 85 -13.71 4.44 -13.38
N SER A 86 -12.40 4.53 -13.65
CA SER A 86 -11.79 4.01 -14.88
C SER A 86 -11.78 2.48 -14.96
N GLY A 87 -11.92 1.81 -13.81
CA GLY A 87 -11.73 0.36 -13.71
C GLY A 87 -10.30 -0.05 -13.36
N LYS A 88 -9.40 0.94 -13.09
CA LYS A 88 -8.03 0.70 -12.61
C LYS A 88 -7.98 -0.32 -11.48
N GLY A 89 -8.96 -0.22 -10.58
CA GLY A 89 -9.34 -1.20 -9.57
C GLY A 89 -9.21 -2.67 -10.02
N LYS A 90 -10.10 -3.01 -10.92
CA LYS A 90 -10.25 -4.39 -11.34
C LYS A 90 -9.08 -4.82 -12.22
N LEU A 91 -8.67 -3.97 -13.18
CA LEU A 91 -7.54 -4.29 -14.05
C LEU A 91 -6.32 -4.58 -13.21
N ALA A 92 -6.11 -3.77 -12.16
CA ALA A 92 -5.01 -4.00 -11.30
C ALA A 92 -5.18 -5.45 -10.81
N GLN A 93 -6.16 -5.75 -9.95
CA GLN A 93 -6.25 -7.05 -9.28
C GLN A 93 -6.02 -8.27 -10.20
N GLN A 94 -6.51 -8.22 -11.44
CA GLN A 94 -6.31 -9.26 -12.44
C GLN A 94 -4.85 -9.41 -12.92
N ILE A 95 -4.15 -8.32 -13.21
CA ILE A 95 -2.71 -8.37 -13.51
C ILE A 95 -1.97 -8.90 -12.28
N ALA A 96 -2.45 -8.61 -11.04
CA ALA A 96 -1.86 -9.24 -9.87
C ALA A 96 -1.98 -10.73 -10.01
N ASP A 97 -3.19 -11.25 -9.94
CA ASP A 97 -3.42 -12.68 -9.80
C ASP A 97 -2.67 -13.49 -10.89
N LYS A 98 -2.60 -12.96 -12.11
CA LYS A 98 -1.89 -13.60 -13.23
C LYS A 98 -0.38 -13.49 -13.14
N LEU A 99 0.16 -12.29 -12.98
CA LEU A 99 1.59 -12.13 -12.74
C LEU A 99 2.00 -12.68 -11.40
N GLY A 100 1.01 -13.08 -10.55
CA GLY A 100 0.86 -13.63 -9.17
C GLY A 100 1.03 -12.65 -8.02
N MET A 101 0.95 -11.41 -8.45
CA MET A 101 1.00 -10.09 -7.92
C MET A 101 0.41 -9.94 -6.43
N LYS A 102 0.95 -9.29 -5.40
CA LYS A 102 0.47 -8.96 -4.06
C LYS A 102 -0.29 -7.69 -4.25
N TYR A 103 -1.58 -7.83 -4.21
CA TYR A 103 -2.48 -6.73 -4.39
C TYR A 103 -2.43 -5.75 -3.20
N PHE A 104 -2.19 -4.47 -3.47
CA PHE A 104 -2.46 -3.37 -2.55
C PHE A 104 -3.74 -2.66 -3.01
N PRO A 105 -4.79 -2.55 -2.18
CA PRO A 105 -5.94 -1.71 -2.53
C PRO A 105 -5.54 -0.22 -2.52
N GLU A 106 -6.26 0.66 -3.21
CA GLU A 106 -5.97 2.10 -3.14
C GLU A 106 -6.00 2.59 -1.67
N ALA A 107 -5.01 3.41 -1.29
CA ALA A 107 -4.97 4.03 0.02
C ALA A 107 -6.15 5.01 0.19
N ASP A 108 -7.04 4.69 1.13
CA ASP A 108 -8.13 5.57 1.55
C ASP A 108 -7.79 6.30 2.85
N ILE A 109 -8.76 7.02 3.42
CA ILE A 109 -8.63 7.77 4.66
C ILE A 109 -8.20 6.86 5.84
N HIS A 110 -8.58 5.58 5.83
CA HIS A 110 -8.35 4.61 6.90
C HIS A 110 -7.20 3.65 6.61
N TYR A 111 -6.30 4.01 5.68
CA TYR A 111 -5.15 3.15 5.36
C TYR A 111 -4.30 2.85 6.60
N GLN A 112 -4.05 3.87 7.44
CA GLN A 112 -3.26 3.73 8.67
C GLN A 112 -3.92 2.80 9.70
N ASP A 113 -5.24 2.89 9.88
CA ASP A 113 -6.00 1.99 10.76
C ASP A 113 -5.82 0.51 10.34
N ARG A 114 -5.84 0.25 9.02
CA ARG A 114 -5.63 -1.11 8.48
C ARG A 114 -4.20 -1.59 8.64
N VAL A 115 -3.21 -0.72 8.50
CA VAL A 115 -1.79 -1.03 8.73
C VAL A 115 -1.53 -1.30 10.22
N ALA A 116 -2.22 -0.60 11.12
CA ALA A 116 -2.15 -0.83 12.55
C ALA A 116 -2.82 -2.15 13.00
N GLU A 117 -3.50 -2.85 12.08
CA GLU A 117 -4.29 -4.07 12.32
C GLU A 117 -5.47 -3.85 13.27
N ASP A 118 -6.11 -2.69 13.20
CA ASP A 118 -7.27 -2.40 14.02
C ASP A 118 -8.49 -3.20 13.59
N GLU A 119 -9.22 -3.75 14.56
CA GLU A 119 -10.47 -4.49 14.30
C GLU A 119 -11.60 -3.56 13.82
N VAL A 120 -11.52 -2.26 14.16
CA VAL A 120 -12.56 -1.25 13.89
C VAL A 120 -11.91 -0.01 13.31
N LEU A 121 -12.52 0.53 12.25
CA LEU A 121 -12.10 1.79 11.64
C LEU A 121 -12.32 2.93 12.63
N MET A 122 -11.29 3.78 12.79
CA MET A 122 -11.35 4.87 13.74
C MET A 122 -12.23 6.02 13.22
N ASP A 123 -12.79 6.77 14.17
CA ASP A 123 -13.54 7.99 13.89
C ASP A 123 -12.71 8.99 13.06
N GLU A 124 -13.39 9.81 12.24
CA GLU A 124 -12.73 10.78 11.36
C GLU A 124 -11.82 11.76 12.10
N ARG A 125 -12.07 12.02 13.40
CA ARG A 125 -11.22 12.87 14.25
C ARG A 125 -9.80 12.33 14.45
N PHE A 126 -9.64 11.01 14.38
CA PHE A 126 -8.33 10.35 14.46
C PHE A 126 -7.70 10.13 13.08
N ASN A 127 -8.49 10.30 12.01
CA ASN A 127 -8.07 10.16 10.63
C ASN A 127 -8.03 11.54 9.92
N GLY A 128 -7.37 12.52 10.57
CA GLY A 128 -7.09 13.83 9.99
C GLY A 128 -8.30 14.74 9.79
N PHE A 129 -9.45 14.48 10.43
CA PHE A 129 -10.70 15.24 10.22
C PHE A 129 -11.13 15.27 8.74
N CYS A 130 -10.93 14.14 8.08
CA CYS A 130 -11.09 13.98 6.64
C CYS A 130 -12.30 13.08 6.33
N ASN A 131 -13.05 13.46 5.29
CA ASN A 131 -14.28 12.77 4.91
C ASN A 131 -14.58 12.99 3.42
N LEU A 132 -14.55 11.94 2.61
CA LEU A 132 -14.75 12.06 1.15
C LEU A 132 -16.14 12.56 0.79
N GLU A 133 -17.18 12.09 1.47
CA GLU A 133 -18.56 12.53 1.23
C GLU A 133 -18.70 14.04 1.43
N ARG A 134 -18.12 14.56 2.51
CA ARG A 134 -18.13 16.00 2.80
C ARG A 134 -17.43 16.81 1.70
N PHE A 135 -16.28 16.33 1.21
CA PHE A 135 -15.56 16.98 0.12
C PHE A 135 -16.39 17.05 -1.16
N TYR A 136 -17.02 15.95 -1.57
CA TYR A 136 -17.82 15.94 -2.80
C TYR A 136 -19.13 16.74 -2.68
N ASN A 137 -19.67 16.90 -1.46
CA ASN A 137 -20.85 17.70 -1.20
C ASN A 137 -20.54 19.21 -1.17
N ASP A 138 -19.41 19.62 -0.59
CA ASP A 138 -18.98 21.01 -0.50
C ASP A 138 -17.44 21.15 -0.64
N PRO A 139 -16.90 21.07 -1.87
CA PRO A 139 -15.44 21.12 -2.09
C PRO A 139 -14.84 22.50 -1.87
N LYS A 140 -15.67 23.53 -1.61
CA LYS A 140 -15.24 24.90 -1.32
C LYS A 140 -15.53 25.29 0.13
N CYS A 141 -15.66 24.29 1.01
CA CYS A 141 -15.90 24.51 2.42
C CYS A 141 -14.80 25.43 3.00
N PRO A 142 -15.17 26.51 3.73
CA PRO A 142 -14.20 27.49 4.23
C PRO A 142 -13.31 26.96 5.37
N ASP A 143 -13.57 25.75 5.87
CA ASP A 143 -12.81 25.11 6.95
C ASP A 143 -11.52 24.41 6.48
N GLY A 144 -11.17 24.56 5.20
CA GLY A 144 -9.96 23.98 4.62
C GLY A 144 -10.03 22.46 4.39
N HIS A 145 -11.21 21.84 4.53
CA HIS A 145 -11.37 20.38 4.44
C HIS A 145 -10.78 19.79 3.16
N SER A 146 -10.97 20.44 2.01
CA SER A 146 -10.47 19.98 0.72
C SER A 146 -8.96 19.77 0.69
N TYR A 147 -8.20 20.74 1.24
CA TYR A 147 -6.75 20.62 1.28
C TYR A 147 -6.29 19.64 2.34
N ARG A 148 -6.94 19.63 3.52
CA ARG A 148 -6.66 18.68 4.60
C ARG A 148 -6.84 17.23 4.14
N LEU A 149 -7.92 16.94 3.42
CA LEU A 149 -8.16 15.63 2.80
C LEU A 149 -7.05 15.25 1.81
N GLN A 150 -6.65 16.18 0.95
CA GLN A 150 -5.57 15.93 -0.01
C GLN A 150 -4.25 15.62 0.67
N ALA A 151 -3.87 16.37 1.71
CA ALA A 151 -2.65 16.15 2.47
C ALA A 151 -2.69 14.80 3.22
N TRP A 152 -3.83 14.45 3.83
CA TRP A 152 -4.02 13.16 4.50
C TRP A 152 -3.90 11.97 3.54
N LEU A 153 -4.56 12.05 2.38
CA LEU A 153 -4.46 11.03 1.34
C LEU A 153 -3.05 10.92 0.77
N PHE A 154 -2.33 12.04 0.63
CA PHE A 154 -0.92 12.02 0.22
C PHE A 154 -0.05 11.27 1.24
N GLY A 155 -0.18 11.56 2.54
CA GLY A 155 0.54 10.82 3.58
C GLY A 155 0.22 9.33 3.57
N ASN A 156 -1.05 8.95 3.42
CA ASN A 156 -1.45 7.54 3.33
C ASN A 156 -0.87 6.84 2.09
N ARG A 157 -0.74 7.55 0.96
CA ARG A 157 -0.10 7.02 -0.25
C ARG A 157 1.40 6.88 -0.11
N VAL A 158 2.08 7.82 0.57
CA VAL A 158 3.49 7.70 0.96
C VAL A 158 3.70 6.47 1.82
N LEU A 159 2.85 6.26 2.83
CA LEU A 159 2.91 5.08 3.70
C LEU A 159 2.70 3.78 2.92
N GLN A 160 1.72 3.76 2.01
CA GLN A 160 1.50 2.62 1.12
C GLN A 160 2.71 2.36 0.22
N TYR A 161 3.35 3.40 -0.32
CA TYR A 161 4.57 3.29 -1.12
C TYR A 161 5.74 2.75 -0.29
N SER A 162 5.82 3.13 0.99
CA SER A 162 6.79 2.57 1.92
C SER A 162 6.54 1.09 2.21
N ASP A 163 5.29 0.67 2.48
CA ASP A 163 4.94 -0.75 2.60
C ASP A 163 5.24 -1.52 1.31
N ALA A 164 5.12 -0.82 0.18
CA ALA A 164 5.44 -1.38 -1.11
C ALA A 164 6.91 -1.69 -1.28
N LEU A 165 7.75 -0.69 -1.04
CA LEU A 165 9.19 -0.83 -1.08
C LEU A 165 9.69 -1.79 -0.01
N GLU A 166 9.11 -1.79 1.19
CA GLU A 166 9.49 -2.72 2.24
C GLU A 166 9.22 -4.16 1.79
N HIS A 167 8.04 -4.45 1.23
CA HIS A 167 7.75 -5.77 0.67
C HIS A 167 8.72 -6.10 -0.48
N LEU A 168 9.07 -5.13 -1.33
CA LEU A 168 10.06 -5.32 -2.39
C LEU A 168 11.45 -5.67 -1.85
N LEU A 169 11.92 -4.96 -0.83
CA LEU A 169 13.27 -5.13 -0.31
C LEU A 169 13.39 -6.35 0.62
N THR A 170 12.28 -6.79 1.21
CA THR A 170 12.23 -7.95 2.12
C THR A 170 11.90 -9.26 1.43
N THR A 171 10.92 -9.23 0.54
CA THR A 171 10.25 -10.39 -0.06
C THR A 171 10.20 -10.34 -1.58
N ALA A 172 10.81 -9.30 -2.19
CA ALA A 172 10.47 -8.82 -3.52
C ALA A 172 9.00 -8.39 -3.61
N PHE A 173 8.69 -7.52 -4.56
CA PHE A 173 7.38 -7.01 -4.94
C PHE A 173 6.82 -5.85 -4.05
N VAL A 174 6.43 -4.68 -4.60
CA VAL A 174 5.12 -3.97 -4.38
C VAL A 174 5.01 -2.65 -5.24
N SER A 175 3.82 -2.05 -5.49
CA SER A 175 3.29 -1.12 -6.53
C SER A 175 2.59 0.05 -5.81
N SER A 176 2.67 1.32 -6.28
CA SER A 176 2.13 2.52 -5.54
C SER A 176 2.29 3.88 -6.26
N LEU A 177 1.47 4.89 -5.93
CA LEU A 177 1.19 6.09 -6.76
C LEU A 177 1.21 7.47 -6.06
N PHE A 178 1.59 8.52 -6.81
CA PHE A 178 1.62 9.94 -6.42
C PHE A 178 0.79 10.85 -7.36
N PHE A 179 0.17 11.90 -6.81
CA PHE A 179 -0.56 12.94 -7.55
C PHE A 179 0.13 14.31 -7.43
N ASN A 180 -0.06 15.18 -8.43
CA ASN A 180 0.39 16.58 -8.44
C ASN A 180 -0.81 17.53 -8.37
N ALA A 181 -0.91 18.36 -7.32
CA ALA A 181 -1.78 19.54 -7.33
C ALA A 181 -1.34 20.63 -6.32
N GLY A 182 -0.66 21.67 -6.83
CA GLY A 182 -1.23 23.03 -6.89
C GLY A 182 -1.31 23.91 -5.62
N VAL A 183 -0.54 23.65 -4.56
CA VAL A 183 -0.41 24.56 -3.40
C VAL A 183 1.06 24.56 -2.97
N ASP A 184 1.65 25.70 -2.64
CA ASP A 184 3.09 25.79 -2.27
C ASP A 184 3.48 24.79 -1.17
N HIS A 185 2.62 24.63 -0.16
CA HIS A 185 2.79 23.64 0.90
C HIS A 185 2.80 22.21 0.34
N TYR A 186 1.92 21.91 -0.63
CA TYR A 186 1.86 20.60 -1.27
C TYR A 186 3.11 20.28 -2.08
N ASN A 187 3.62 21.26 -2.83
CA ASN A 187 4.83 21.08 -3.62
C ASN A 187 6.04 20.85 -2.70
N GLU A 188 6.11 21.57 -1.58
CA GLU A 188 7.17 21.39 -0.58
C GLU A 188 7.16 19.98 0.04
N ILE A 189 6.02 19.51 0.55
CA ILE A 189 5.91 18.14 1.08
C ILE A 189 6.12 17.08 0.00
N LYS A 190 5.76 17.36 -1.26
CA LYS A 190 6.00 16.47 -2.40
C LYS A 190 7.50 16.36 -2.69
N GLU A 191 8.19 17.48 -2.82
CA GLU A 191 9.61 17.51 -3.17
C GLU A 191 10.46 16.83 -2.09
N ILE A 192 10.18 17.11 -0.82
CA ILE A 192 10.90 16.49 0.31
C ILE A 192 10.48 15.03 0.46
N GLY A 193 9.17 14.74 0.45
CA GLY A 193 8.66 13.40 0.74
C GLY A 193 8.93 12.37 -0.36
N ILE A 194 8.94 12.77 -1.64
CA ILE A 194 9.14 11.83 -2.76
C ILE A 194 10.62 11.55 -3.04
N SER A 195 11.51 12.52 -2.79
CA SER A 195 12.93 12.41 -3.17
C SER A 195 13.69 11.28 -2.48
N GLU A 196 13.19 10.79 -1.34
CA GLU A 196 13.74 9.65 -0.60
C GLU A 196 13.35 8.28 -1.21
N PHE A 197 12.43 8.25 -2.18
CA PHE A 197 11.93 7.03 -2.80
C PHE A 197 12.41 6.86 -4.24
N LEU A 198 12.61 5.60 -4.65
CA LEU A 198 12.77 5.25 -6.05
C LEU A 198 11.40 5.28 -6.74
N PRO A 199 11.30 5.78 -8.00
CA PRO A 199 10.04 5.81 -8.75
C PRO A 199 9.54 4.40 -9.08
N PRO A 200 8.29 4.20 -9.54
CA PRO A 200 7.87 2.89 -10.03
C PRO A 200 8.70 2.46 -11.25
N HIS A 201 8.67 1.16 -11.57
CA HIS A 201 9.30 0.64 -12.78
C HIS A 201 8.39 0.79 -14.00
N LEU A 202 7.07 0.67 -13.80
CA LEU A 202 6.05 0.73 -14.84
C LEU A 202 4.85 1.54 -14.35
N VAL A 203 4.34 2.41 -15.22
CA VAL A 203 3.05 3.09 -15.06
C VAL A 203 2.09 2.59 -16.13
N ILE A 204 0.98 1.99 -15.72
CA ILE A 204 -0.10 1.51 -16.60
C ILE A 204 -1.25 2.51 -16.53
N TYR A 205 -1.41 3.35 -17.55
CA TYR A 205 -2.45 4.37 -17.59
C TYR A 205 -3.70 3.90 -18.34
N LEU A 206 -4.85 3.98 -17.68
CA LEU A 206 -6.17 3.75 -18.28
C LEU A 206 -6.78 5.05 -18.80
N ASP A 207 -6.80 5.17 -20.12
CA ASP A 207 -7.45 6.27 -20.84
C ASP A 207 -8.95 5.97 -21.01
N VAL A 208 -9.75 6.62 -20.17
CA VAL A 208 -11.21 6.53 -20.19
C VAL A 208 -11.77 7.93 -20.37
N PRO A 209 -12.51 8.22 -21.47
CA PRO A 209 -13.06 9.54 -21.72
C PRO A 209 -13.96 10.02 -20.58
N VAL A 210 -13.90 11.33 -20.24
CA VAL A 210 -14.76 11.94 -19.21
C VAL A 210 -16.24 11.57 -19.32
N PRO A 211 -16.89 11.57 -20.50
CA PRO A 211 -18.30 11.19 -20.60
C PRO A 211 -18.59 9.77 -20.13
N ASP A 212 -17.69 8.83 -20.42
CA ASP A 212 -17.82 7.44 -20.00
C ASP A 212 -17.56 7.28 -18.49
N VAL A 213 -16.59 8.02 -17.96
CA VAL A 213 -16.34 8.11 -16.50
C VAL A 213 -17.58 8.63 -15.78
N GLN A 214 -18.19 9.72 -16.26
CA GLN A 214 -19.40 10.27 -15.68
C GLN A 214 -20.55 9.28 -15.71
N LYS A 215 -20.76 8.60 -16.84
CA LYS A 215 -21.78 7.56 -16.96
C LYS A 215 -21.57 6.45 -15.92
N ARG A 216 -20.33 5.96 -15.78
CA ARG A 216 -19.98 4.92 -14.79
C ARG A 216 -20.21 5.39 -13.35
N LEU A 217 -19.88 6.65 -13.04
CA LEU A 217 -20.16 7.25 -11.72
C LEU A 217 -21.66 7.34 -11.46
N GLN A 218 -22.47 7.74 -12.43
CA GLN A 218 -23.93 7.78 -12.28
C GLN A 218 -24.54 6.39 -12.04
N GLU A 219 -24.01 5.36 -12.70
CA GLU A 219 -24.49 3.98 -12.58
C GLU A 219 -24.03 3.28 -11.29
N LYS A 220 -22.75 3.44 -10.91
CA LYS A 220 -22.11 2.62 -9.87
C LYS A 220 -21.50 3.41 -8.71
N GLY A 221 -21.35 4.72 -8.84
CA GLY A 221 -20.73 5.56 -7.82
C GLY A 221 -21.66 5.79 -6.63
N GLU A 222 -21.05 6.18 -5.52
CA GLU A 222 -21.78 6.54 -4.30
C GLU A 222 -22.58 7.84 -4.50
N PRO A 223 -23.66 8.10 -3.72
CA PRO A 223 -24.53 9.27 -3.92
C PRO A 223 -23.79 10.61 -3.98
N TYR A 224 -22.69 10.74 -3.24
CA TYR A 224 -21.86 11.95 -3.24
C TYR A 224 -20.91 12.02 -4.45
N GLU A 225 -20.40 10.89 -4.95
CA GLU A 225 -19.52 10.86 -6.14
C GLU A 225 -20.27 11.23 -7.43
N LYS A 226 -21.59 10.99 -7.46
CA LYS A 226 -22.45 11.39 -8.57
C LYS A 226 -22.53 12.91 -8.78
N LYS A 227 -22.09 13.70 -7.79
CA LYS A 227 -22.08 15.18 -7.84
C LYS A 227 -20.80 15.74 -8.49
N VAL A 228 -19.83 14.88 -8.81
CA VAL A 228 -18.57 15.30 -9.42
C VAL A 228 -18.81 15.95 -10.78
N SER A 229 -18.24 17.15 -10.99
CA SER A 229 -18.41 17.90 -12.23
C SER A 229 -17.57 17.32 -13.38
N ALA A 230 -18.07 17.46 -14.62
CA ALA A 230 -17.32 17.10 -15.82
C ALA A 230 -15.99 17.86 -15.91
N SER A 231 -16.01 19.15 -15.55
CA SER A 231 -14.82 20.00 -15.56
C SER A 231 -13.74 19.52 -14.59
N TYR A 232 -14.12 18.99 -13.43
CA TYR A 232 -13.16 18.43 -12.47
C TYR A 232 -12.50 17.16 -13.02
N LEU A 233 -13.29 16.25 -13.61
CA LEU A 233 -12.77 15.04 -14.25
C LEU A 233 -11.86 15.36 -15.44
N GLN A 234 -12.20 16.38 -16.23
CA GLN A 234 -11.37 16.85 -17.33
C GLN A 234 -10.05 17.43 -16.82
N ASN A 235 -10.07 18.22 -15.74
CA ASN A 235 -8.86 18.77 -15.14
C ASN A 235 -7.93 17.66 -14.63
N ILE A 236 -8.48 16.58 -14.07
CA ILE A 236 -7.70 15.40 -13.67
C ILE A 236 -7.06 14.75 -14.90
N GLU A 237 -7.84 14.50 -15.96
CA GLU A 237 -7.34 13.89 -17.18
C GLU A 237 -6.24 14.73 -17.84
N ASP A 238 -6.45 16.04 -17.91
CA ASP A 238 -5.47 17.01 -18.41
C ASP A 238 -4.19 16.99 -17.58
N ALA A 239 -4.27 16.96 -16.25
CA ALA A 239 -3.11 16.88 -15.37
C ALA A 239 -2.32 15.57 -15.57
N TYR A 240 -3.03 14.45 -15.77
CA TYR A 240 -2.39 13.18 -16.11
C TYR A 240 -1.63 13.28 -17.43
N LYS A 241 -2.30 13.72 -18.49
CA LYS A 241 -1.74 13.71 -19.85
C LYS A 241 -0.67 14.77 -20.09
N LYS A 242 -0.80 15.95 -19.48
CA LYS A 242 0.10 17.10 -19.71
C LYS A 242 1.27 17.17 -18.74
N THR A 243 1.16 16.58 -17.55
CA THR A 243 2.17 16.73 -16.50
C THR A 243 2.69 15.39 -16.03
N PHE A 244 1.81 14.52 -15.50
CA PHE A 244 2.25 13.29 -14.84
C PHE A 244 2.89 12.28 -15.81
N LEU A 245 2.22 11.95 -16.93
CA LEU A 245 2.75 10.96 -17.87
C LEU A 245 4.07 11.42 -18.52
N PRO A 246 4.23 12.69 -18.94
CA PRO A 246 5.53 13.20 -19.36
C PRO A 246 6.61 13.08 -18.27
N GLU A 247 6.34 13.53 -17.03
CA GLU A 247 7.28 13.47 -15.89
C GLU A 247 7.71 12.01 -15.60
N MET A 248 6.76 11.08 -15.57
CA MET A 248 7.05 9.66 -15.31
C MET A 248 7.78 8.99 -16.47
N SER A 249 7.62 9.45 -17.70
CA SER A 249 8.26 8.82 -18.88
C SER A 249 9.79 8.94 -18.87
N GLU A 250 10.32 9.90 -18.10
CA GLU A 250 11.76 10.10 -17.92
C GLU A 250 12.40 9.02 -17.04
N THR A 251 11.64 8.47 -16.08
CA THR A 251 12.17 7.57 -15.04
C THR A 251 11.55 6.17 -15.05
N SER A 252 10.37 6.00 -15.64
CA SER A 252 9.57 4.78 -15.62
C SER A 252 9.15 4.38 -17.04
N GLU A 253 8.88 3.09 -17.27
CA GLU A 253 8.17 2.66 -18.47
C GLU A 253 6.69 3.03 -18.37
N ILE A 254 6.04 3.31 -19.51
CA ILE A 254 4.63 3.68 -19.56
C ILE A 254 3.90 2.79 -20.57
N LEU A 255 2.79 2.20 -20.15
CA LEU A 255 1.82 1.55 -21.02
C LEU A 255 0.48 2.27 -20.90
N GLN A 256 -0.13 2.61 -22.04
CA GLN A 256 -1.41 3.31 -22.08
C GLN A 256 -2.44 2.43 -22.78
N TYR A 257 -3.59 2.24 -22.13
CA TYR A 257 -4.68 1.41 -22.64
C TYR A 257 -5.99 2.17 -22.62
N THR A 258 -6.81 1.95 -23.65
CA THR A 258 -8.22 2.32 -23.59
C THR A 258 -8.99 1.36 -22.68
N ALA A 259 -10.19 1.77 -22.24
CA ALA A 259 -11.05 0.91 -21.43
C ALA A 259 -11.33 -0.48 -22.05
N SER A 260 -11.48 -0.54 -23.38
CA SER A 260 -11.78 -1.78 -24.10
C SER A 260 -10.57 -2.70 -24.20
N GLU A 261 -9.38 -2.13 -24.43
CA GLU A 261 -8.13 -2.91 -24.49
C GLU A 261 -7.76 -3.48 -23.12
N ALA A 262 -8.04 -2.71 -22.06
CA ALA A 262 -7.81 -3.12 -20.68
C ALA A 262 -8.70 -4.30 -20.23
N GLU A 263 -9.75 -4.66 -20.98
CA GLU A 263 -10.53 -5.87 -20.68
C GLU A 263 -9.76 -7.15 -21.04
N ASP A 264 -8.84 -7.07 -22.01
CA ASP A 264 -7.95 -8.16 -22.41
C ASP A 264 -6.66 -8.11 -21.59
N VAL A 265 -6.72 -8.73 -20.41
CA VAL A 265 -5.59 -8.72 -19.44
C VAL A 265 -4.41 -9.53 -19.97
N GLU A 266 -4.65 -10.55 -20.80
CA GLU A 266 -3.62 -11.34 -21.46
C GLU A 266 -2.73 -10.45 -22.32
N LYS A 267 -3.34 -9.60 -23.15
CA LYS A 267 -2.59 -8.63 -23.96
C LYS A 267 -1.73 -7.69 -23.11
N VAL A 268 -2.29 -7.17 -22.01
CA VAL A 268 -1.55 -6.27 -21.11
C VAL A 268 -0.32 -6.98 -20.51
N ILE A 269 -0.46 -8.25 -20.16
CA ILE A 269 0.65 -9.04 -19.61
C ILE A 269 1.71 -9.32 -20.66
N GLU A 270 1.31 -9.67 -21.88
CA GLU A 270 2.24 -9.86 -22.99
C GLU A 270 3.06 -8.58 -23.22
N ASP A 271 2.40 -7.42 -23.29
CA ASP A 271 3.07 -6.12 -23.44
C ASP A 271 4.07 -5.87 -22.29
N ILE A 272 3.72 -6.19 -21.04
CA ILE A 272 4.62 -6.10 -19.89
C ILE A 272 5.84 -7.01 -20.04
N GLU A 273 5.67 -8.24 -20.54
CA GLU A 273 6.76 -9.19 -20.75
C GLU A 273 7.71 -8.75 -21.87
N TYR A 274 7.21 -8.01 -22.87
CA TYR A 274 8.05 -7.44 -23.94
C TYR A 274 8.79 -6.16 -23.53
N LEU A 275 8.40 -5.51 -22.43
CA LEU A 275 9.06 -4.30 -21.95
C LEU A 275 10.47 -4.59 -21.47
N LYS A 276 11.38 -3.68 -21.81
CA LYS A 276 12.73 -3.63 -21.26
C LYS A 276 12.80 -2.52 -20.23
N PHE A 277 13.08 -2.89 -18.98
CA PHE A 277 13.21 -1.95 -17.88
C PHE A 277 14.64 -1.39 -17.83
N ASP A 278 14.96 -0.48 -18.74
CA ASP A 278 16.29 0.16 -18.85
C ASP A 278 16.32 1.64 -18.41
N LYS A 279 15.21 2.15 -17.87
CA LYS A 279 15.08 3.53 -17.36
C LYS A 279 15.14 3.63 -15.84
N GLY A 280 15.43 4.84 -15.39
CA GLY A 280 15.31 5.27 -14.00
C GLY A 280 16.50 4.90 -13.11
N PRO A 281 16.48 5.40 -11.86
CA PRO A 281 17.59 5.25 -10.91
C PRO A 281 17.73 3.83 -10.36
N TRP A 282 16.84 2.90 -10.72
CA TRP A 282 16.86 1.50 -10.27
C TRP A 282 18.13 0.77 -10.69
N LEU A 283 18.67 1.08 -11.87
CA LEU A 283 19.87 0.42 -12.40
C LEU A 283 21.15 0.84 -11.69
N GLU A 284 21.13 1.98 -11.02
CA GLU A 284 22.28 2.56 -10.32
C GLU A 284 22.37 2.10 -8.86
N GLN A 285 21.36 1.37 -8.36
CA GLN A 285 21.28 0.93 -6.98
C GLN A 285 22.22 -0.24 -6.69
N ASP A 286 22.85 -0.18 -5.52
CA ASP A 286 23.68 -1.26 -5.00
C ASP A 286 23.12 -1.81 -3.68
N ASP A 287 23.81 -2.80 -3.12
CA ASP A 287 23.38 -3.41 -1.86
C ASP A 287 23.39 -2.44 -0.67
N VAL A 288 24.19 -1.38 -0.72
CA VAL A 288 24.29 -0.38 0.34
C VAL A 288 23.13 0.59 0.24
N SER A 289 22.83 1.09 -0.96
CA SER A 289 21.68 1.98 -1.20
C SER A 289 20.36 1.27 -0.87
N PHE A 290 20.20 0.01 -1.28
CA PHE A 290 19.04 -0.79 -0.87
C PHE A 290 18.98 -1.07 0.62
N HIS A 291 20.13 -1.19 1.30
CA HIS A 291 20.15 -1.33 2.75
C HIS A 291 19.61 -0.07 3.43
N HIS A 292 20.07 1.12 3.02
CA HIS A 292 19.57 2.39 3.56
C HIS A 292 18.09 2.61 3.24
N LEU A 293 17.67 2.36 2.01
CA LEU A 293 16.26 2.45 1.63
C LEU A 293 15.40 1.50 2.46
N ARG A 294 15.86 0.27 2.72
CA ARG A 294 15.14 -0.69 3.58
C ARG A 294 15.04 -0.21 5.03
N LEU A 295 16.10 0.41 5.56
CA LEU A 295 16.08 1.00 6.91
C LEU A 295 15.12 2.19 7.02
N PHE A 296 14.99 2.98 5.94
CA PHE A 296 14.05 4.08 5.89
C PHE A 296 12.60 3.58 5.83
N VAL A 297 12.27 2.71 4.86
CA VAL A 297 10.87 2.26 4.67
C VAL A 297 10.32 1.41 5.82
N GLN A 298 11.17 0.72 6.59
CA GLN A 298 10.70 -0.01 7.78
C GLN A 298 10.31 0.92 8.94
N ASP A 299 10.78 2.17 8.94
CA ASP A 299 10.45 3.18 9.95
C ASP A 299 9.26 4.02 9.46
N LYS A 300 8.05 3.56 9.79
CA LYS A 300 6.81 4.18 9.31
C LYS A 300 6.59 5.59 9.84
N ASP A 301 7.09 5.88 11.04
CA ASP A 301 7.04 7.22 11.62
C ASP A 301 7.99 8.14 10.83
N GLY A 302 9.24 7.71 10.64
CA GLY A 302 10.24 8.46 9.87
C GLY A 302 9.87 8.68 8.40
N VAL A 303 9.13 7.77 7.79
CA VAL A 303 8.57 7.91 6.42
C VAL A 303 7.54 9.03 6.33
N LEU A 304 6.78 9.27 7.39
CA LEU A 304 5.73 10.30 7.42
C LEU A 304 6.25 11.66 7.90
N ASP A 305 7.41 11.72 8.57
CA ASP A 305 8.03 12.97 9.02
C ASP A 305 8.17 14.03 7.92
N PRO A 306 8.64 13.73 6.69
CA PRO A 306 8.71 14.70 5.58
C PRO A 306 7.35 15.27 5.14
N VAL A 307 6.25 14.56 5.44
CA VAL A 307 4.89 14.98 5.09
C VAL A 307 4.31 15.94 6.15
N ALA A 308 4.85 15.93 7.36
CA ALA A 308 4.41 16.72 8.50
C ALA A 308 5.33 17.95 8.75
N ILE A 309 5.57 18.76 7.73
CA ILE A 309 6.42 19.96 7.85
C ILE A 309 5.81 21.00 8.80
N PRO A 310 6.62 21.73 9.59
CA PRO A 310 6.14 22.72 10.54
C PRO A 310 5.77 24.06 9.86
N ARG A 311 4.98 24.00 8.78
CA ARG A 311 4.47 25.15 8.04
C ARG A 311 3.02 25.40 8.41
N PHE A 312 2.78 26.50 9.12
CA PHE A 312 1.46 26.86 9.62
C PHE A 312 0.58 27.43 8.52
N ILE A 313 -0.37 26.62 8.03
CA ILE A 313 -1.45 27.03 7.15
C ILE A 313 -2.81 26.71 7.80
N PRO A 314 -3.84 27.55 7.61
CA PRO A 314 -5.09 27.44 8.36
C PRO A 314 -5.87 26.14 8.09
N GLU A 315 -5.66 25.50 6.94
CA GLU A 315 -6.41 24.31 6.53
C GLU A 315 -6.01 23.02 7.28
N ILE A 316 -4.73 22.91 7.68
CA ILE A 316 -4.18 21.71 8.36
C ILE A 316 -3.70 21.99 9.79
N THR A 317 -3.46 23.24 10.17
CA THR A 317 -2.93 23.56 11.50
C THR A 317 -4.02 23.33 12.56
N ILE A 318 -3.77 22.40 13.47
CA ILE A 318 -4.66 22.11 14.60
C ILE A 318 -4.21 22.93 15.82
N GLY A 319 -5.16 23.52 16.54
CA GLY A 319 -4.87 24.26 17.77
C GLY A 319 -4.32 23.33 18.86
N GLY A 320 -3.32 23.77 19.63
CA GLY A 320 -2.65 22.93 20.62
C GLY A 320 -3.60 22.31 21.66
N ALA A 321 -4.63 23.02 22.11
CA ALA A 321 -5.61 22.50 23.05
C ALA A 321 -6.51 21.40 22.45
N GLU A 322 -6.85 21.53 21.16
CA GLU A 322 -7.62 20.52 20.44
C GLU A 322 -6.76 19.27 20.18
N TYR A 323 -5.52 19.46 19.74
CA TYR A 323 -4.55 18.39 19.56
C TYR A 323 -4.33 17.59 20.86
N ASP A 324 -4.11 18.28 21.98
CA ASP A 324 -3.88 17.64 23.29
C ASP A 324 -5.07 16.77 23.70
N LYS A 325 -6.29 17.28 23.51
CA LYS A 325 -7.52 16.52 23.78
C LYS A 325 -7.60 15.26 22.92
N ILE A 326 -7.41 15.37 21.61
CA ILE A 326 -7.49 14.25 20.67
C ILE A 326 -6.41 13.21 20.97
N TYR A 327 -5.20 13.67 21.30
CA TYR A 327 -4.08 12.81 21.65
C TYR A 327 -4.37 11.92 22.86
N TYR A 328 -4.92 12.49 23.95
CA TYR A 328 -5.28 11.69 25.12
C TYR A 328 -6.52 10.82 24.88
N GLU A 329 -7.49 11.28 24.08
CA GLU A 329 -8.61 10.43 23.63
C GLU A 329 -8.08 9.22 22.85
N PHE A 330 -7.14 9.42 21.93
CA PHE A 330 -6.53 8.36 21.14
C PHE A 330 -5.75 7.36 22.01
N ARG A 331 -4.98 7.85 22.99
CA ARG A 331 -4.25 6.99 23.93
C ARG A 331 -5.13 6.23 24.91
N SER A 332 -6.36 6.69 25.12
CA SER A 332 -7.32 6.00 25.98
C SER A 332 -7.88 4.72 25.36
N PHE A 333 -7.72 4.52 24.04
CA PHE A 333 -8.09 3.28 23.39
C PHE A 333 -7.20 2.11 23.84
N PRO A 334 -7.77 0.90 24.05
CA PRO A 334 -7.00 -0.28 24.40
C PRO A 334 -5.88 -0.54 23.40
N GLY A 335 -4.65 -0.76 23.88
CA GLY A 335 -3.52 -1.09 23.01
C GLY A 335 -2.76 0.10 22.44
N ARG A 336 -3.13 1.35 22.77
CA ARG A 336 -2.52 2.57 22.23
C ARG A 336 -1.79 3.45 23.23
N ASN A 337 -1.83 3.11 24.51
CA ASN A 337 -1.15 3.91 25.54
C ASN A 337 0.38 3.72 25.48
N TYR A 338 0.82 2.52 25.11
CA TYR A 338 2.23 2.14 24.96
C TYR A 338 2.50 1.47 23.61
N LYS A 339 3.79 1.23 23.31
CA LYS A 339 4.20 0.49 22.10
C LYS A 339 3.52 -0.87 22.03
N LYS A 340 3.18 -1.32 20.82
CA LYS A 340 2.59 -2.64 20.55
C LYS A 340 3.40 -3.74 21.26
N GLY A 341 2.73 -4.61 22.02
CA GLY A 341 3.38 -5.65 22.81
C GLY A 341 3.64 -5.29 24.29
N TYR A 342 3.32 -4.07 24.72
CA TYR A 342 3.48 -3.56 26.08
C TYR A 342 2.16 -3.04 26.72
N ASN A 343 0.99 -3.34 26.14
CA ASN A 343 -0.29 -2.87 26.65
C ASN A 343 -1.03 -3.98 27.41
N ALA A 344 -0.99 -3.91 28.74
CA ALA A 344 -1.59 -4.94 29.60
C ALA A 344 -3.11 -5.06 29.39
N GLU A 345 -3.81 -3.94 29.17
CA GLU A 345 -5.25 -3.92 28.88
C GLU A 345 -5.61 -4.61 27.55
N ALA A 346 -4.68 -4.68 26.60
CA ALA A 346 -4.86 -5.37 25.32
C ALA A 346 -4.49 -6.87 25.41
N GLY A 347 -4.16 -7.38 26.61
CA GLY A 347 -3.81 -8.78 26.81
C GLY A 347 -2.34 -9.11 26.54
N ASP A 348 -1.46 -8.11 26.42
CA ASP A 348 -0.04 -8.35 26.25
C ASP A 348 0.58 -9.05 27.47
N LYS A 349 1.28 -10.15 27.21
CA LYS A 349 1.94 -10.96 28.24
C LYS A 349 3.43 -10.67 28.30
N TRP A 350 4.06 -11.01 29.43
CA TRP A 350 5.50 -10.91 29.64
C TRP A 350 6.09 -9.50 29.45
N ILE A 351 5.29 -8.47 29.76
CA ILE A 351 5.66 -7.06 29.55
C ILE A 351 6.97 -6.70 30.27
N TRP A 352 7.18 -7.21 31.48
CA TRP A 352 8.39 -6.97 32.28
C TRP A 352 9.65 -7.70 31.79
N LEU A 353 9.52 -8.62 30.82
CA LEU A 353 10.60 -9.41 30.22
C LEU A 353 10.89 -9.05 28.76
N LYS A 354 10.21 -8.03 28.22
CA LYS A 354 10.45 -7.48 26.90
C LYS A 354 11.16 -6.14 27.08
#